data_AF-A0A833M7B8-F1
#
_entry.id   AF-A0A833M7B8-F1
#
_cell.length_a   1.000
_cell.length_b   1.000
_cell.length_c   1.000
_cell.angle_alpha   90.00
_cell.angle_beta   90.00
_cell.angle_gamma   90.00
#
_symmetry.space_group_name_H-M   'P 1'
#
loop_
_entity.id
_entity.type
_entity.pdbx_description
1 polymer ?
#
loop_
_entity_poly.entity_id
_entity_poly.type
_entity_poly.pdbx_seq_one_letter_code
_entity_poly.pdbx_strand_id
1 'polypeptide(L)'
;MSAPRPAASPRLDEAVATAILGLDTLWGGDVMNPSGTGRFIADSWFSDAPPPAAYAHPTAAALRASGGVGAGTPDEPALDAYLAAVDLPAALATLAEEAARVGGTRGAYLEGLAECLGIMWTLALARLGRAEPVSYERCVRAVTGRAPEPSQPEQKRATR
;
A
#
# COMPACT_ATOMS: atom_id res chain seq x y z
N MET A 1 27.82 -14.07 18.00
CA MET A 1 27.73 -12.60 18.19
C MET A 1 26.84 -12.06 17.07
N SER A 2 25.62 -11.62 17.36
CA SER A 2 24.79 -10.94 16.35
C SER A 2 25.43 -9.61 16.01
N ALA A 3 25.53 -9.30 14.71
CA ALA A 3 25.92 -7.98 14.25
C ALA A 3 24.99 -6.91 14.88
N PRO A 4 25.51 -5.73 15.23
CA PRO A 4 24.67 -4.63 15.69
C PRO A 4 23.60 -4.33 14.63
N ARG A 5 22.36 -4.18 15.08
CA ARG A 5 21.24 -3.81 14.20
C ARG A 5 21.60 -2.49 13.52
N PRO A 6 21.53 -2.38 12.18
CA PRO A 6 21.73 -1.10 11.53
C PRO A 6 20.76 -0.08 12.12
N ALA A 7 21.23 1.15 12.31
CA ALA A 7 20.42 2.24 12.84
C ALA A 7 19.15 2.40 12.00
N ALA A 8 18.03 2.75 12.65
CA ALA A 8 16.80 3.09 11.96
C ALA A 8 17.08 4.19 10.92
N SER A 9 16.51 4.07 9.73
CA SER A 9 16.64 5.07 8.67
C SER A 9 15.34 5.87 8.66
N PRO A 10 15.31 7.10 9.19
CA PRO A 10 14.08 7.89 9.25
C PRO A 10 13.43 8.07 7.89
N ARG A 11 14.25 8.21 6.84
CA ARG A 11 13.79 8.30 5.45
C ARG A 11 13.06 7.02 4.99
N LEU A 12 13.61 5.84 5.31
CA LEU A 12 12.97 4.57 4.97
C LEU A 12 11.68 4.39 5.78
N ASP A 13 11.71 4.65 7.08
CA ASP A 13 10.57 4.47 7.96
C ASP A 13 9.41 5.40 7.55
N GLU A 14 9.72 6.65 7.19
CA GLU A 14 8.75 7.63 6.67
C GLU A 14 8.21 7.22 5.30
N ALA A 15 9.05 6.72 4.38
CA ALA A 15 8.61 6.24 3.08
C ALA A 15 7.68 5.02 3.20
N VAL A 16 8.01 4.05 4.07
CA VAL A 16 7.16 2.89 4.39
C VAL A 16 5.82 3.36 4.93
N ALA A 17 5.82 4.23 5.95
CA ALA A 17 4.59 4.70 6.58
C ALA A 17 3.70 5.47 5.59
N THR A 18 4.30 6.38 4.80
CA THR A 18 3.61 7.19 3.80
C THR A 18 3.03 6.32 2.69
N ALA A 19 3.79 5.36 2.16
CA ALA A 19 3.32 4.49 1.09
C ALA A 19 2.18 3.58 1.55
N ILE A 20 2.29 2.96 2.73
CA ILE A 20 1.27 2.06 3.27
C ILE A 20 -0.01 2.82 3.62
N LEU A 21 0.08 3.80 4.51
CA LEU A 21 -1.12 4.50 4.99
C LEU A 21 -1.71 5.42 3.93
N GLY A 22 -0.86 5.92 3.03
CA GLY A 22 -1.32 6.74 1.93
C GLY A 22 -2.08 5.95 0.87
N LEU A 23 -1.66 4.73 0.56
CA LEU A 23 -2.44 3.84 -0.30
C LEU A 23 -3.71 3.35 0.41
N ASP A 24 -3.64 2.97 1.68
CA ASP A 24 -4.84 2.59 2.43
C ASP A 24 -5.89 3.72 2.40
N THR A 25 -5.47 4.95 2.69
CA THR A 25 -6.34 6.15 2.61
C THR A 25 -6.88 6.37 1.20
N LEU A 26 -6.05 6.21 0.16
CA LEU A 26 -6.49 6.31 -1.24
C LEU A 26 -7.64 5.34 -1.56
N TRP A 27 -7.58 4.14 -1.00
CA TRP A 27 -8.62 3.11 -1.14
C TRP A 27 -9.80 3.29 -0.19
N GLY A 28 -9.85 4.39 0.58
CA GLY A 28 -10.89 4.69 1.55
C GLY A 28 -10.74 3.93 2.88
N GLY A 29 -9.57 3.32 3.13
CA GLY A 29 -9.25 2.65 4.37
C GLY A 29 -9.10 3.64 5.52
N ASP A 30 -9.50 3.20 6.71
CA ASP A 30 -9.40 3.99 7.93
C ASP A 30 -8.75 3.14 9.01
N VAL A 31 -7.45 3.33 9.15
CA VAL A 31 -6.61 2.53 10.04
C VAL A 31 -6.98 2.64 11.51
N MET A 32 -7.69 3.72 11.90
CA MET A 32 -8.17 3.93 13.27
C MET A 32 -9.60 3.43 13.47
N ASN A 33 -10.25 2.84 12.46
CA ASN A 33 -11.60 2.31 12.59
C ASN A 33 -11.61 1.07 13.52
N PRO A 34 -12.36 1.11 14.64
CA PRO A 34 -12.30 0.08 15.68
C PRO A 34 -12.83 -1.30 15.26
N SER A 35 -13.49 -1.42 14.11
CA SER A 35 -14.07 -2.68 13.64
C SER A 35 -13.16 -3.50 12.72
N GLY A 36 -12.01 -2.95 12.29
CA GLY A 36 -11.16 -3.61 11.29
C GLY A 36 -11.85 -3.84 9.93
N THR A 37 -13.08 -3.33 9.74
CA THR A 37 -13.85 -3.50 8.49
C THR A 37 -13.35 -2.58 7.36
N GLY A 38 -12.39 -1.70 7.65
CA GLY A 38 -11.75 -0.77 6.73
C GLY A 38 -10.34 -1.18 6.30
N ARG A 39 -10.22 -2.33 5.61
CA ARG A 39 -9.14 -2.76 4.68
C ARG A 39 -7.68 -2.88 5.18
N PHE A 40 -7.16 -2.02 6.06
CA PHE A 40 -5.82 -2.16 6.63
C PHE A 40 -5.82 -1.81 8.13
N ILE A 41 -5.16 -2.63 8.95
CA ILE A 41 -4.96 -2.36 10.38
C ILE A 41 -3.48 -2.09 10.59
N ALA A 42 -3.12 -0.83 10.85
CA ALA A 42 -1.84 -0.44 11.42
C ALA A 42 -2.10 -0.07 12.87
N ASP A 43 -1.77 -0.99 13.77
CA ASP A 43 -1.84 -0.73 15.20
C ASP A 43 -0.66 0.18 15.59
N SER A 44 -0.81 1.48 15.36
CA SER A 44 0.15 2.50 15.78
C SER A 44 -0.02 2.91 17.25
N TRP A 45 -0.86 2.19 18.02
CA TRP A 45 -1.18 2.55 19.40
C TRP A 45 0.03 2.50 20.35
N PHE A 46 1.09 1.77 19.98
CA PHE A 46 2.22 1.48 20.87
C PHE A 46 3.46 2.38 20.69
N SER A 47 3.49 3.27 19.70
CA SER A 47 4.71 4.05 19.38
C SER A 47 4.67 5.52 19.81
N ASP A 48 3.51 6.06 20.19
CA ASP A 48 3.25 7.51 20.37
C ASP A 48 3.67 8.40 19.18
N ALA A 49 4.08 7.79 18.07
CA ALA A 49 4.51 8.50 16.88
C ALA A 49 3.29 9.06 16.15
N PRO A 50 3.33 10.31 15.69
CA PRO A 50 2.24 10.86 14.89
C PRO A 50 2.12 10.08 13.57
N PRO A 51 0.89 9.86 13.07
CA PRO A 51 0.71 9.29 11.75
C PRO A 51 1.31 10.21 10.67
N PRO A 52 1.76 9.65 9.53
CA PRO A 52 2.29 10.44 8.43
C PRO A 52 1.23 11.38 7.87
N ALA A 53 1.67 12.45 7.20
CA ALA A 53 0.78 13.41 6.56
C ALA A 53 -0.22 12.74 5.60
N ALA A 54 0.19 11.65 4.94
CA ALA A 54 -0.65 10.79 4.10
C ALA A 54 -1.95 10.31 4.78
N TYR A 55 -1.99 10.26 6.11
CA TYR A 55 -3.17 9.88 6.88
C TYR A 55 -3.76 11.04 7.69
N ALA A 56 -2.88 11.91 8.23
CA ALA A 56 -3.26 12.99 9.14
C ALA A 56 -3.80 14.25 8.44
N HIS A 57 -3.47 14.46 7.16
CA HIS A 57 -3.84 15.67 6.44
C HIS A 57 -5.37 15.79 6.28
N PRO A 58 -5.97 17.00 6.31
CA PRO A 58 -7.42 17.16 6.17
C PRO A 58 -8.01 16.55 4.89
N THR A 59 -7.28 16.58 3.77
CA THR A 59 -7.72 15.94 2.52
C THR A 59 -7.75 14.41 2.63
N ALA A 60 -6.87 13.81 3.45
CA ALA A 60 -6.88 12.38 3.73
C ALA A 60 -8.12 11.99 4.54
N ALA A 61 -8.49 12.77 5.55
CA ALA A 61 -9.73 12.56 6.32
C ALA A 61 -10.99 12.66 5.44
N ALA A 62 -11.04 13.66 4.55
CA ALA A 62 -12.14 13.82 3.61
C ALA A 62 -12.24 12.63 2.63
N LEU A 63 -11.10 12.15 2.11
CA LEU A 63 -11.07 11.01 1.19
C LEU A 63 -11.49 9.70 1.87
N ARG A 64 -11.09 9.47 3.12
CA ARG A 64 -11.56 8.32 3.90
C ARG A 64 -13.07 8.36 4.10
N ALA A 65 -13.61 9.52 4.45
CA ALA A 65 -15.05 9.70 4.64
C ALA A 65 -15.85 9.48 3.36
N SER A 66 -15.29 9.75 2.18
CA SER A 66 -15.94 9.48 0.89
C SER A 66 -15.81 8.03 0.41
N GLY A 67 -15.02 7.19 1.10
CA GLY A 67 -14.75 5.80 0.69
C GLY A 67 -13.66 5.66 -0.37
N GLY A 68 -12.94 6.75 -0.69
CA GLY A 68 -11.83 6.78 -1.62
C GLY A 68 -12.14 6.19 -2.99
N VAL A 69 -11.12 5.62 -3.62
CA VAL A 69 -11.26 4.91 -4.90
C VAL A 69 -12.16 3.67 -4.76
N GLY A 70 -12.32 3.13 -3.56
CA GLY A 70 -13.16 1.97 -3.28
C GLY A 70 -14.67 2.25 -3.31
N ALA A 71 -15.09 3.52 -3.32
CA ALA A 71 -16.48 3.92 -3.38
C ALA A 71 -17.18 3.44 -4.67
N GLY A 72 -18.51 3.30 -4.61
CA GLY A 72 -19.33 2.98 -5.77
C GLY A 72 -19.22 4.05 -6.86
N THR A 73 -19.24 5.32 -6.44
CA THR A 73 -18.93 6.49 -7.27
C THR A 73 -17.85 7.30 -6.54
N PRO A 74 -16.59 7.28 -7.00
CA PRO A 74 -15.52 8.03 -6.34
C PRO A 74 -15.76 9.55 -6.36
N ASP A 75 -15.43 10.22 -5.26
CA ASP A 75 -15.45 11.68 -5.15
C ASP A 75 -14.17 12.26 -5.78
N GLU A 76 -14.26 12.67 -7.05
CA GLU A 76 -13.12 13.19 -7.82
C GLU A 76 -12.47 14.44 -7.18
N PRO A 77 -13.22 15.45 -6.72
CA PRO A 77 -12.64 16.58 -5.98
C PRO A 77 -11.83 16.17 -4.75
N ALA A 78 -12.34 15.24 -3.92
CA ALA A 78 -11.62 14.76 -2.74
C ALA A 78 -10.34 14.00 -3.12
N LEU A 79 -10.41 13.19 -4.19
CA LEU A 79 -9.26 12.48 -4.74
C LEU A 79 -8.18 13.46 -5.23
N ASP A 80 -8.54 14.43 -6.05
CA ASP A 80 -7.59 15.39 -6.61
C ASP A 80 -6.94 16.23 -5.52
N ALA A 81 -7.71 16.67 -4.52
CA ALA A 81 -7.18 17.39 -3.36
C ALA A 81 -6.20 16.53 -2.54
N TYR A 82 -6.48 15.23 -2.40
CA TYR A 82 -5.57 14.31 -1.71
C TYR A 82 -4.28 14.06 -2.50
N LEU A 83 -4.40 13.77 -3.79
CA LEU A 83 -3.25 13.53 -4.68
C LEU A 83 -2.37 14.77 -4.87
N ALA A 84 -2.93 15.96 -4.73
CA ALA A 84 -2.14 17.20 -4.70
C ALA A 84 -1.40 17.42 -3.36
N ALA A 85 -1.91 16.87 -2.26
CA ALA A 85 -1.33 17.03 -0.93
C ALA A 85 -0.31 15.94 -0.57
N VAL A 86 -0.40 14.75 -1.20
CA VAL A 86 0.38 13.56 -0.83
C VAL A 86 1.02 12.94 -2.06
N ASP A 87 2.35 13.02 -2.14
CA ASP A 87 3.13 12.45 -3.24
C ASP A 87 3.40 10.95 -3.01
N LEU A 88 2.39 10.12 -3.29
CA LEU A 88 2.52 8.66 -3.23
C LEU A 88 3.56 8.11 -4.21
N PRO A 89 3.67 8.58 -5.47
CA PRO A 89 4.75 8.16 -6.37
C PRO A 89 6.15 8.37 -5.78
N ALA A 90 6.43 9.53 -5.18
CA ALA A 90 7.73 9.80 -4.57
C ALA A 90 7.99 8.91 -3.34
N ALA A 91 6.97 8.65 -2.51
CA ALA A 91 7.10 7.74 -1.38
C ALA A 91 7.40 6.30 -1.83
N LEU A 92 6.74 5.81 -2.88
CA LEU A 92 6.98 4.49 -3.46
C LEU A 92 8.38 4.38 -4.09
N ALA A 93 8.83 5.42 -4.81
CA ALA A 93 10.17 5.47 -5.36
C ALA A 93 11.23 5.45 -4.25
N THR A 94 11.05 6.26 -3.20
CA THR A 94 11.95 6.29 -2.05
C THR A 94 12.00 4.95 -1.33
N LEU A 95 10.85 4.27 -1.17
CA LEU A 95 10.80 2.94 -0.58
C LEU A 95 11.63 1.94 -1.40
N ALA A 96 11.48 1.93 -2.73
CA ALA A 96 12.24 1.03 -3.60
C ALA A 96 13.76 1.32 -3.56
N GLU A 97 14.15 2.59 -3.61
CA GLU A 97 15.55 3.01 -3.49
C GLU A 97 16.20 2.57 -2.17
N GLU A 98 15.52 2.84 -1.05
CA GLU A 98 16.03 2.50 0.28
C GLU A 98 16.02 0.98 0.51
N ALA A 99 15.05 0.26 -0.05
CA ALA A 99 15.00 -1.20 0.00
C ALA A 99 16.24 -1.83 -0.65
N ALA A 100 16.60 -1.37 -1.85
CA ALA A 100 17.81 -1.81 -2.55
C ALA A 100 19.09 -1.49 -1.75
N ARG A 101 19.13 -0.34 -1.08
CA ARG A 101 20.25 0.08 -0.23
C ARG A 101 20.40 -0.77 1.03
N VAL A 102 19.29 -1.20 1.63
CA VAL A 102 19.30 -2.09 2.82
C VAL A 102 19.87 -3.46 2.45
N GLY A 103 19.50 -3.99 1.29
CA GLY A 103 19.96 -5.29 0.81
C GLY A 103 19.58 -6.47 1.73
N GLY A 104 20.08 -7.66 1.38
CA GLY A 104 19.77 -8.90 2.10
C GLY A 104 18.27 -9.23 2.11
N THR A 105 17.83 -10.03 3.07
CA THR A 105 16.44 -10.49 3.17
C THR A 105 15.46 -9.35 3.48
N ARG A 106 15.88 -8.36 4.28
CA ARG A 106 15.05 -7.17 4.58
C ARG A 106 14.87 -6.30 3.34
N GLY A 107 15.92 -6.06 2.57
CA GLY A 107 15.84 -5.32 1.31
C GLY A 107 14.90 -6.00 0.32
N ALA A 108 15.08 -7.31 0.08
CA ALA A 108 14.23 -8.07 -0.82
C ALA A 108 12.73 -8.05 -0.42
N TYR A 109 12.44 -8.12 0.88
CA TYR A 109 11.06 -7.97 1.38
C TYR A 109 10.49 -6.57 1.07
N LEU A 110 11.26 -5.52 1.32
CA LEU A 110 10.83 -4.14 1.08
C LEU A 110 10.69 -3.81 -0.41
N GLU A 111 11.53 -4.41 -1.27
CA GLU A 111 11.39 -4.32 -2.73
C GLU A 111 10.07 -4.95 -3.20
N GLY A 112 9.77 -6.17 -2.73
CA GLY A 112 8.49 -6.83 -3.04
C GLY A 112 7.28 -6.06 -2.48
N LEU A 113 7.42 -5.44 -1.30
CA LEU A 113 6.41 -4.55 -0.75
C LEU A 113 6.21 -3.34 -1.67
N ALA A 114 7.28 -2.67 -2.10
CA ALA A 114 7.21 -1.52 -3.01
C ALA A 114 6.52 -1.89 -4.34
N GLU A 115 6.82 -3.08 -4.88
CA GLU A 115 6.17 -3.59 -6.09
C GLU A 115 4.66 -3.80 -5.89
N CYS A 116 4.27 -4.49 -4.82
CA CYS A 116 2.86 -4.71 -4.48
C CYS A 116 2.10 -3.39 -4.31
N LEU A 117 2.67 -2.44 -3.55
CA LEU A 117 2.10 -1.12 -3.32
C LEU A 117 2.00 -0.32 -4.64
N GLY A 118 3.02 -0.38 -5.51
CA GLY A 118 3.00 0.26 -6.83
C GLY A 118 1.96 -0.33 -7.79
N ILE A 119 1.68 -1.63 -7.70
CA ILE A 119 0.56 -2.26 -8.40
C ILE A 119 -0.78 -1.73 -7.87
N MET A 120 -0.95 -1.65 -6.55
CA MET A 120 -2.17 -1.09 -5.95
C MET A 120 -2.39 0.38 -6.33
N TRP A 121 -1.32 1.18 -6.40
CA TRP A 121 -1.37 2.54 -6.95
C TRP A 121 -1.89 2.56 -8.39
N THR A 122 -1.31 1.72 -9.26
CA THR A 122 -1.72 1.65 -10.67
C THR A 122 -3.17 1.17 -10.81
N LEU A 123 -3.60 0.19 -10.01
CA LEU A 123 -4.98 -0.27 -9.97
C LEU A 123 -5.95 0.84 -9.54
N ALA A 124 -5.55 1.68 -8.57
CA ALA A 124 -6.35 2.82 -8.16
C ALA A 124 -6.53 3.83 -9.30
N LEU A 125 -5.44 4.19 -9.99
CA LEU A 125 -5.50 5.08 -11.15
C LEU A 125 -6.29 4.48 -12.32
N ALA A 126 -6.12 3.19 -12.60
CA ALA A 126 -6.86 2.49 -13.66
C ALA A 126 -8.38 2.48 -13.36
N ARG A 127 -8.78 2.32 -12.09
CA ARG A 127 -10.18 2.42 -11.68
C ARG A 127 -10.77 3.82 -11.89
N LEU A 128 -9.93 4.86 -11.86
CA LEU A 128 -10.30 6.24 -12.18
C LEU A 128 -10.19 6.57 -13.68
N GLY A 129 -9.79 5.62 -14.53
CA GLY A 129 -9.53 5.86 -15.95
C GLY A 129 -8.26 6.71 -16.22
N ARG A 130 -7.35 6.79 -15.26
CA ARG A 130 -6.14 7.63 -15.29
C ARG A 130 -4.84 6.84 -15.57
N ALA A 131 -4.93 5.53 -15.70
CA ALA A 131 -3.82 4.65 -16.05
C ALA A 131 -4.31 3.41 -16.79
N GLU A 132 -3.39 2.73 -17.48
CA GLU A 132 -3.69 1.45 -18.10
C GLU A 132 -3.99 0.37 -17.05
N PRO A 133 -4.91 -0.56 -17.33
CA PRO A 133 -5.18 -1.69 -16.45
C PRO A 133 -3.93 -2.53 -16.19
N VAL A 134 -3.73 -2.91 -14.93
CA VAL A 134 -2.65 -3.84 -14.57
C VAL A 134 -3.01 -5.24 -15.06
N SER A 135 -2.10 -5.88 -15.81
CA SER A 135 -2.30 -7.25 -16.27
C SER A 135 -2.47 -8.23 -15.10
N TYR A 136 -3.36 -9.21 -15.26
CA TYR A 136 -3.55 -10.29 -14.28
C TYR A 136 -2.24 -10.98 -13.90
N GLU A 137 -1.39 -11.29 -14.87
CA GLU A 137 -0.10 -11.93 -14.64
C GLU A 137 0.80 -11.11 -13.69
N ARG A 138 0.88 -9.79 -13.89
CA ARG A 138 1.66 -8.91 -13.01
C ARG A 138 1.14 -8.94 -11.57
N CYS A 139 -0.19 -8.91 -11.39
CA CYS A 139 -0.79 -9.05 -10.06
C CYS A 139 -0.43 -10.39 -9.40
N VAL A 140 -0.50 -11.51 -10.14
CA VAL A 140 -0.17 -12.83 -9.61
C VAL A 140 1.31 -12.97 -9.27
N ARG A 141 2.21 -12.48 -10.14
CA ARG A 141 3.65 -12.48 -9.89
C ARG A 141 4.01 -11.70 -8.63
N ALA A 142 3.43 -10.53 -8.43
CA ALA A 142 3.73 -9.70 -7.26
C ALA A 142 3.33 -10.37 -5.93
N VAL A 143 2.20 -11.09 -5.89
CA VAL A 143 1.72 -11.71 -4.64
C VAL A 143 2.24 -13.13 -4.40
N THR A 144 2.64 -13.85 -5.46
CA THR A 144 3.08 -15.26 -5.35
C THR A 144 4.55 -15.50 -5.68
N GLY A 145 5.23 -14.52 -6.29
CA GLY A 145 6.56 -14.68 -6.88
C GLY A 145 6.61 -15.56 -8.13
N ARG A 146 5.45 -15.98 -8.68
CA ARG A 146 5.36 -16.91 -9.83
C ARG A 146 4.32 -16.44 -10.85
N ALA A 147 4.46 -16.92 -12.08
CA ALA A 147 3.46 -16.71 -13.12
C ALA A 147 2.14 -17.45 -12.75
N PRO A 148 0.98 -17.00 -13.25
CA PRO A 148 -0.28 -17.72 -13.05
C PRO A 148 -0.22 -19.11 -13.66
N GLU A 149 -0.71 -20.10 -12.91
CA GLU A 149 -0.86 -21.49 -13.35
C GLU A 149 -2.34 -21.92 -13.24
N PRO A 150 -2.80 -22.86 -14.09
CA PRO A 150 -4.15 -23.40 -13.98
C PRO A 150 -4.42 -23.97 -12.59
N SER A 151 -5.62 -23.69 -12.06
CA SER A 151 -6.08 -24.28 -10.80
C SER A 151 -6.24 -25.79 -10.93
N GLN A 152 -5.78 -26.55 -9.94
CA GLN A 152 -5.95 -28.01 -9.81
C GLN A 152 -6.91 -28.33 -8.63
N PRO A 153 -8.24 -28.22 -8.82
CA PRO A 153 -9.22 -28.33 -7.73
C PRO A 153 -9.58 -29.78 -7.36
N GLU A 154 -9.05 -30.78 -8.06
CA GLU A 154 -9.46 -32.19 -7.96
C GLU A 154 -9.40 -32.70 -6.52
N GLN A 155 -8.32 -32.40 -5.80
CA GLN A 155 -8.15 -32.81 -4.41
C GLN A 155 -9.16 -32.16 -3.46
N LYS A 156 -9.50 -30.87 -3.66
CA LYS A 156 -10.51 -30.17 -2.85
C LYS A 156 -11.93 -30.66 -3.11
N ARG A 157 -12.20 -31.15 -4.33
CA ARG A 157 -13.50 -31.72 -4.70
C ARG A 157 -13.67 -33.16 -4.22
N ALA A 158 -12.59 -33.90 -4.02
CA ALA A 158 -12.62 -35.27 -3.51
C ALA A 158 -12.97 -35.38 -2.00
N THR A 159 -12.80 -34.29 -1.24
CA THR A 159 -13.15 -34.21 0.19
C THR A 159 -14.49 -33.52 0.47
N ARG A 160 -15.32 -33.32 -0.57
CA ARG A 160 -16.65 -32.70 -0.48
C ARG A 160 -17.74 -33.75 -0.66
#